data_AF-A0A917LA00-F1
#
_entry.id   AF-A0A917LA00-F1
#
_cell.length_a   1.000
_cell.length_b   1.000
_cell.length_c   1.000
_cell.angle_alpha   90.00
_cell.angle_beta   90.00
_cell.angle_gamma   90.00
#
_symmetry.space_group_name_H-M   'P 1'
#
loop_
_entity.id
_entity.type
_entity.pdbx_description
1 polymer ?
#
loop_
_entity_poly.entity_id
_entity_poly.type
_entity_poly.pdbx_seq_one_letter_code
_entity_poly.pdbx_strand_id
1 'polypeptide(L)'
;MAITEEAPPGEAARDDVPAAPAEKQTRRLDSPLALTLLLLVVLMLQGPIRGALSTPVMQSWMTVFVAVVVQALPFLVLGVLLSAVIAVFVPPSFFARALPSRPALAVPVAGMAGAVLPGCECASVPVAGALVRRGVTPAAALAFLLSAPAINPIVLTATAVAFPRAPEMVLARFAASLLVACGMGWLWQRLGRTDWLRPPAHHAHEGQSKGEAFWGAVRHDVMHAGGFLVLGAVAAATLKAVAPASWLRTAADNPVFSVLALAVLAVLLSICSEADAFVAASLTQFSLTARLAFLVVGPMIDLKLFAMQAGTFGRGFALRFAPATFALAVVGAVLTGAVLL
;
A
#
# COMPACT_ATOMS: atom_id res chain seq x y z
N MET A 1 -110.27 -19.04 21.06
CA MET A 1 -110.25 -18.40 22.39
C MET A 1 -108.93 -17.62 22.41
N ALA A 2 -108.89 -16.38 21.91
CA ALA A 2 -109.37 -15.13 22.50
C ALA A 2 -108.11 -14.23 22.67
N ILE A 3 -108.03 -13.14 21.86
CA ILE A 3 -107.62 -11.74 22.16
C ILE A 3 -106.52 -11.52 23.23
N THR A 4 -105.45 -10.71 23.09
CA THR A 4 -105.03 -9.53 22.28
C THR A 4 -103.50 -9.34 22.55
N GLU A 5 -102.67 -8.69 21.73
CA GLU A 5 -102.52 -7.23 21.65
C GLU A 5 -101.53 -6.82 20.52
N GLU A 6 -101.85 -5.74 19.81
CA GLU A 6 -101.07 -5.08 18.76
C GLU A 6 -99.98 -4.15 19.32
N ALA A 7 -98.87 -4.00 18.59
CA ALA A 7 -98.18 -2.73 18.40
C ALA A 7 -97.42 -2.71 17.04
N PRO A 8 -97.53 -1.65 16.20
CA PRO A 8 -96.97 -1.58 14.84
C PRO A 8 -95.55 -0.95 14.79
N PRO A 9 -94.90 -0.86 13.60
CA PRO A 9 -93.45 -0.93 13.45
C PRO A 9 -92.75 0.42 13.27
N GLY A 10 -91.49 0.49 13.66
CA GLY A 10 -90.60 1.59 13.29
C GLY A 10 -89.23 1.44 13.92
N GLU A 11 -88.24 0.96 13.16
CA GLU A 11 -87.28 1.82 12.47
C GLU A 11 -86.11 0.94 12.01
N ALA A 12 -85.92 0.91 10.70
CA ALA A 12 -84.92 0.11 10.04
C ALA A 12 -83.50 0.68 10.23
N ALA A 13 -82.55 -0.25 10.21
CA ALA A 13 -81.18 -0.10 9.74
C ALA A 13 -80.26 0.83 10.54
N ARG A 14 -79.29 0.23 11.26
CA ARG A 14 -77.87 0.57 11.06
C ARG A 14 -77.01 -0.68 11.16
N ASP A 15 -76.27 -0.87 10.09
CA ASP A 15 -75.42 -2.00 9.76
C ASP A 15 -74.27 -2.21 10.74
N ASP A 16 -73.90 -3.49 10.86
CA ASP A 16 -72.63 -3.98 11.36
C ASP A 16 -71.45 -3.30 10.66
N VAL A 17 -70.56 -2.68 11.43
CA VAL A 17 -69.18 -2.42 11.00
C VAL A 17 -68.24 -3.02 12.03
N PRO A 18 -67.56 -4.15 11.73
CA PRO A 18 -66.48 -4.63 12.57
C PRO A 18 -65.31 -3.64 12.51
N ALA A 19 -64.80 -3.29 13.69
CA ALA A 19 -63.73 -2.32 13.90
C ALA A 19 -62.50 -2.60 13.00
N ALA A 20 -62.03 -1.56 12.31
CA ALA A 20 -60.81 -1.60 11.51
C ALA A 20 -59.60 -2.00 12.38
N PRO A 21 -58.65 -2.82 11.87
CA PRO A 21 -57.48 -3.19 12.63
C PRO A 21 -56.57 -1.97 12.84
N ALA A 22 -56.12 -1.77 14.08
CA ALA A 22 -55.20 -0.71 14.47
C ALA A 22 -53.97 -0.69 13.56
N GLU A 23 -53.86 0.36 12.75
CA GLU A 23 -52.75 0.60 11.85
C GLU A 23 -51.48 0.76 12.71
N LYS A 24 -50.61 -0.25 12.71
CA LYS A 24 -49.28 -0.16 13.32
C LYS A 24 -48.54 0.95 12.58
N GLN A 25 -48.51 2.12 13.21
CA GLN A 25 -47.71 3.27 12.79
C GLN A 25 -46.23 2.86 12.85
N THR A 26 -45.76 2.22 11.78
CA THR A 26 -44.34 1.97 11.57
C THR A 26 -43.71 3.34 11.47
N ARG A 27 -43.02 3.77 12.54
CA ARG A 27 -42.17 4.97 12.55
C ARG A 27 -41.21 4.86 11.37
N ARG A 28 -41.59 5.42 10.23
CA ARG A 28 -40.64 5.73 9.16
C ARG A 28 -39.72 6.76 9.78
N LEU A 29 -38.46 6.39 9.97
CA LEU A 29 -37.42 7.35 10.31
C LEU A 29 -37.35 8.34 9.16
N ASP A 30 -37.95 9.50 9.33
CA ASP A 30 -37.78 10.60 8.40
C ASP A 30 -36.28 10.96 8.40
N SER A 31 -35.69 11.04 7.20
CA SER A 31 -34.29 11.44 6.95
C SER A 31 -33.80 12.61 7.85
N PRO A 32 -34.59 13.69 8.09
CA PRO A 32 -34.19 14.75 9.01
C PRO A 32 -34.13 14.35 10.49
N LEU A 33 -35.01 13.46 10.96
CA LEU A 33 -34.99 12.93 12.34
C LEU A 33 -33.79 12.00 12.56
N ALA A 34 -33.44 11.19 11.56
CA ALA A 34 -32.22 10.39 11.58
C ALA A 34 -30.96 11.27 11.61
N LEU A 35 -30.93 12.35 10.82
CA LEU A 35 -29.82 13.30 10.78
C LEU A 35 -29.66 14.06 12.11
N THR A 36 -30.77 14.51 12.72
CA THR A 36 -30.72 15.19 14.03
C THR A 36 -30.31 14.25 15.16
N LEU A 37 -30.80 13.01 15.17
CA LEU A 37 -30.38 12.01 16.15
C LEU A 37 -28.88 11.68 16.00
N LEU A 38 -28.40 11.54 14.76
CA LEU A 38 -26.97 11.34 14.46
C LEU A 38 -26.13 12.53 14.97
N LEU A 39 -26.57 13.77 14.71
CA LEU A 39 -25.86 14.97 15.13
C LEU A 39 -25.78 15.08 16.67
N LEU A 40 -26.88 14.78 17.36
CA LEU A 40 -26.95 14.74 18.82
C LEU A 40 -26.04 13.66 19.42
N VAL A 41 -25.99 12.48 18.81
CA VAL A 41 -25.08 11.40 19.20
C VAL A 41 -23.63 11.83 19.03
N VAL A 42 -23.28 12.47 17.90
CA VAL A 42 -21.93 13.02 17.66
C VAL A 42 -21.58 14.12 18.67
N LEU A 43 -22.53 15.00 19.02
CA LEU A 43 -22.34 16.06 20.02
C LEU A 43 -22.17 15.52 21.45
N MET A 44 -22.93 14.51 21.85
CA MET A 44 -22.80 13.85 23.16
C MET A 44 -21.48 13.09 23.27
N LEU A 45 -21.06 12.43 22.18
CA LEU A 45 -19.79 11.72 22.12
C LEU A 45 -18.59 12.66 21.96
N GLN A 46 -18.78 13.97 21.69
CA GLN A 46 -17.67 14.90 21.45
C GLN A 46 -16.67 14.94 22.62
N GLY A 47 -17.15 14.85 23.86
CA GLY A 47 -16.33 14.90 25.08
C GLY A 47 -15.38 13.69 25.19
N PRO A 48 -15.92 12.46 25.23
CA PRO A 48 -15.09 11.25 25.24
C PRO A 48 -14.27 11.07 23.96
N ILE A 49 -14.79 11.49 22.79
CA ILE A 49 -14.03 11.48 21.52
C ILE A 49 -12.83 12.44 21.61
N ARG A 50 -13.03 13.70 22.05
CA ARG A 50 -11.92 14.65 22.22
C ARG A 50 -10.91 14.17 23.25
N GLY A 51 -11.36 13.54 24.33
CA GLY A 51 -10.48 12.95 25.35
C GLY A 51 -9.68 11.75 24.83
N ALA A 52 -10.29 10.86 24.04
CA ALA A 52 -9.60 9.74 23.41
C ALA A 52 -8.61 10.22 22.34
N LEU A 53 -9.00 11.22 21.54
CA LEU A 53 -8.18 11.83 20.51
C LEU A 53 -7.03 12.65 21.08
N SER A 54 -7.15 13.26 22.25
CA SER A 54 -6.11 14.09 22.87
C SER A 54 -5.01 13.29 23.56
N THR A 55 -5.15 11.96 23.69
CA THR A 55 -4.07 11.13 24.21
C THR A 55 -2.84 11.24 23.29
N PRO A 56 -1.61 11.46 23.83
CA PRO A 56 -0.41 11.65 23.01
C PRO A 56 -0.16 10.53 21.99
N VAL A 57 -0.53 9.30 22.36
CA VAL A 57 -0.44 8.11 21.50
C VAL A 57 -1.41 8.22 20.31
N MET A 58 -2.67 8.65 20.54
CA MET A 58 -3.66 8.80 19.47
C MET A 58 -3.31 9.95 18.52
N GLN A 59 -2.81 11.08 19.03
CA GLN A 59 -2.31 12.18 18.20
C GLN A 59 -1.15 11.72 17.30
N SER A 60 -0.20 10.98 17.86
CA SER A 60 0.92 10.41 17.09
C SER A 60 0.41 9.44 16.02
N TRP A 61 -0.51 8.55 16.38
CA TRP A 61 -1.12 7.59 15.48
C TRP A 61 -1.85 8.27 14.31
N MET A 62 -2.73 9.23 14.58
CA MET A 62 -3.46 9.97 13.55
C MET A 62 -2.53 10.76 12.64
N THR A 63 -1.53 11.42 13.21
CA THR A 63 -0.54 12.19 12.43
C THR A 63 0.21 11.27 11.47
N VAL A 64 0.66 10.11 11.95
CA VAL A 64 1.35 9.13 11.09
C VAL A 64 0.42 8.57 10.04
N PHE A 65 -0.80 8.17 10.40
CA PHE A 65 -1.78 7.63 9.46
C PHE A 65 -2.10 8.62 8.35
N VAL A 66 -2.48 9.86 8.71
CA VAL A 66 -2.82 10.91 7.74
C VAL A 66 -1.61 11.27 6.89
N ALA A 67 -0.42 11.40 7.49
CA ALA A 67 0.81 11.68 6.73
C ALA A 67 1.09 10.59 5.68
N VAL A 68 1.03 9.30 6.06
CA VAL A 68 1.25 8.18 5.14
C VAL A 68 0.22 8.18 4.02
N VAL A 69 -1.07 8.36 4.32
CA VAL A 69 -2.13 8.37 3.30
C VAL A 69 -1.99 9.57 2.35
N VAL A 70 -1.85 10.78 2.90
CA VAL A 70 -1.73 12.02 2.10
C VAL A 70 -0.48 11.99 1.22
N GLN A 71 0.63 11.46 1.74
CA GLN A 71 1.86 11.35 0.97
C GLN A 71 1.78 10.26 -0.11
N ALA A 72 1.20 9.09 0.19
CA ALA A 72 1.18 7.96 -0.74
C ALA A 72 0.12 8.07 -1.83
N LEU A 73 -1.01 8.73 -1.57
CA LEU A 73 -2.13 8.83 -2.53
C LEU A 73 -1.75 9.46 -3.88
N PRO A 74 -1.06 10.62 -3.96
CA PRO A 74 -0.68 11.24 -5.23
C PRO A 74 0.17 10.31 -6.10
N PHE A 75 1.13 9.63 -5.50
CA PHE A 75 1.99 8.71 -6.23
C PHE A 75 1.30 7.40 -6.57
N LEU A 76 0.40 6.90 -5.72
CA LEU A 76 -0.44 5.76 -6.05
C LEU A 76 -1.30 6.09 -7.28
N VAL A 77 -1.95 7.25 -7.30
CA VAL A 77 -2.74 7.71 -8.46
C VAL A 77 -1.87 7.79 -9.71
N LEU A 78 -0.67 8.39 -9.62
CA LEU A 78 0.27 8.44 -10.74
C LEU A 78 0.67 7.04 -11.23
N GLY A 79 0.99 6.14 -10.31
CA GLY A 79 1.37 4.76 -10.61
C GLY A 79 0.24 3.96 -11.23
N VAL A 80 -1.00 4.18 -10.80
CA VAL A 80 -2.18 3.55 -11.38
C VAL A 80 -2.46 4.10 -12.78
N LEU A 81 -2.34 5.42 -12.99
CA LEU A 81 -2.47 6.01 -14.32
C LEU A 81 -1.41 5.45 -15.26
N LEU A 82 -0.16 5.37 -14.83
CA LEU A 82 0.93 4.78 -15.61
C LEU A 82 0.72 3.28 -15.86
N SER A 83 0.28 2.53 -14.84
CA SER A 83 -0.11 1.12 -14.96
C SER A 83 -1.20 0.94 -16.02
N ALA A 84 -2.24 1.77 -16.01
CA ALA A 84 -3.32 1.74 -17.00
C ALA A 84 -2.83 2.13 -18.40
N VAL A 85 -1.93 3.12 -18.52
CA VAL A 85 -1.30 3.46 -19.80
C VAL A 85 -0.53 2.25 -20.36
N ILE A 86 0.30 1.61 -19.53
CA ILE A 86 1.06 0.41 -19.91
C ILE A 86 0.11 -0.75 -20.26
N ALA A 87 -0.93 -0.94 -19.46
CA ALA A 87 -1.87 -2.04 -19.59
C ALA A 87 -2.85 -1.88 -20.75
N VAL A 88 -3.07 -0.67 -21.30
CA VAL A 88 -4.01 -0.43 -22.41
C VAL A 88 -3.30 -0.02 -23.70
N PHE A 89 -2.32 0.89 -23.62
CA PHE A 89 -1.74 1.55 -24.80
C PHE A 89 -0.40 0.97 -25.26
N VAL A 90 0.38 0.34 -24.37
CA VAL A 90 1.70 -0.21 -24.74
C VAL A 90 1.56 -1.64 -25.26
N PRO A 91 1.88 -1.95 -26.53
CA PRO A 91 1.72 -3.30 -27.07
C PRO A 91 2.74 -4.29 -26.50
N PRO A 92 2.44 -5.59 -26.38
CA PRO A 92 3.41 -6.60 -25.89
C PRO A 92 4.70 -6.66 -26.72
N SER A 93 4.62 -6.33 -28.01
CA SER A 93 5.76 -6.25 -28.92
C SER A 93 6.79 -5.19 -28.51
N PHE A 94 6.37 -4.12 -27.82
CA PHE A 94 7.28 -3.13 -27.26
C PHE A 94 8.21 -3.78 -26.23
N PHE A 95 7.66 -4.56 -25.30
CA PHE A 95 8.46 -5.24 -24.27
C PHE A 95 9.35 -6.34 -24.85
N ALA A 96 8.86 -7.08 -25.85
CA ALA A 96 9.66 -8.08 -26.56
C ALA A 96 10.88 -7.47 -27.30
N ARG A 97 10.79 -6.19 -27.69
CA ARG A 97 11.88 -5.48 -28.36
C ARG A 97 12.79 -4.72 -27.38
N ALA A 98 12.23 -4.21 -26.29
CA ALA A 98 12.96 -3.44 -25.28
C ALA A 98 13.73 -4.31 -24.28
N LEU A 99 13.22 -5.51 -23.97
CA LEU A 99 13.87 -6.44 -23.05
C LEU A 99 14.64 -7.54 -23.80
N PRO A 100 15.85 -7.92 -23.34
CA PRO A 100 16.58 -9.05 -23.87
C PRO A 100 15.76 -10.35 -23.82
N SER A 101 15.90 -11.20 -24.84
CA SER A 101 15.20 -12.50 -24.90
C SER A 101 15.62 -13.47 -23.80
N ARG A 102 16.82 -13.29 -23.22
CA ARG A 102 17.32 -14.10 -22.10
C ARG A 102 16.83 -13.50 -20.77
N PRO A 103 16.01 -14.21 -19.98
CA PRO A 103 15.44 -13.66 -18.74
C PRO A 103 16.50 -13.19 -17.74
N ALA A 104 17.66 -13.85 -17.69
CA ALA A 104 18.76 -13.45 -16.81
C ALA A 104 19.35 -12.06 -17.17
N LEU A 105 19.33 -11.69 -18.46
CA LEU A 105 19.75 -10.37 -18.94
C LEU A 105 18.62 -9.34 -18.88
N ALA A 106 17.36 -9.79 -18.92
CA ALA A 106 16.20 -8.93 -18.75
C ALA A 106 16.12 -8.31 -17.34
N VAL A 107 16.60 -9.03 -16.32
CA VAL A 107 16.65 -8.57 -14.92
C VAL A 107 17.45 -7.24 -14.75
N PRO A 108 18.74 -7.16 -15.11
CA PRO A 108 19.49 -5.91 -14.95
C PRO A 108 18.98 -4.78 -15.85
N VAL A 109 18.48 -5.08 -17.05
CA VAL A 109 17.87 -4.07 -17.93
C VAL A 109 16.60 -3.49 -17.31
N ALA A 110 15.74 -4.33 -16.76
CA ALA A 110 14.53 -3.89 -16.06
C ALA A 110 14.85 -3.16 -14.74
N GLY A 111 15.88 -3.60 -14.01
CA GLY A 111 16.37 -2.90 -12.82
C GLY A 111 16.86 -1.49 -13.15
N MET A 112 17.65 -1.34 -14.22
CA MET A 112 18.11 -0.03 -14.69
C MET A 112 16.96 0.86 -15.20
N ALA A 113 15.91 0.29 -15.78
CA ALA A 113 14.72 1.05 -16.14
C ALA A 113 14.05 1.73 -14.93
N GLY A 114 14.24 1.18 -13.73
CA GLY A 114 13.81 1.81 -12.47
C GLY A 114 14.52 3.15 -12.18
N ALA A 115 15.75 3.36 -12.67
CA ALA A 115 16.44 4.65 -12.54
C ALA A 115 15.88 5.72 -13.48
N VAL A 116 15.18 5.31 -14.55
CA VAL A 116 14.66 6.22 -15.58
C VAL A 116 13.23 6.63 -15.28
N LEU A 117 12.43 5.74 -14.68
CA LEU A 117 11.02 5.99 -14.40
C LEU A 117 10.85 6.61 -13.00
N PRO A 118 10.43 7.88 -12.90
CA PRO A 118 10.13 8.47 -11.61
C PRO A 118 8.89 7.78 -11.02
N GLY A 119 9.10 6.99 -9.99
CA GLY A 119 8.05 6.32 -9.24
C GLY A 119 8.44 6.17 -7.78
N CYS A 120 7.45 6.13 -6.90
CA CYS A 120 7.64 5.70 -5.51
C CYS A 120 7.26 4.22 -5.38
N GLU A 121 7.50 3.64 -4.20
CA GLU A 121 7.24 2.22 -3.96
C GLU A 121 5.76 1.84 -4.15
N CYS A 122 4.83 2.75 -3.84
CA CYS A 122 3.40 2.56 -4.03
C CYS A 122 3.01 2.48 -5.52
N ALA A 123 3.70 3.24 -6.39
CA ALA A 123 3.47 3.24 -7.83
C ALA A 123 4.07 2.00 -8.51
N SER A 124 5.18 1.49 -7.98
CA SER A 124 5.93 0.39 -8.57
C SER A 124 5.15 -0.95 -8.57
N VAL A 125 4.32 -1.21 -7.54
CA VAL A 125 3.52 -2.44 -7.42
C VAL A 125 2.51 -2.61 -8.55
N PRO A 126 1.57 -1.67 -8.81
CA PRO A 126 0.61 -1.82 -9.90
C PRO A 126 1.30 -1.87 -11.27
N VAL A 127 2.37 -1.08 -11.47
CA VAL A 127 3.16 -1.09 -12.71
C VAL A 127 3.81 -2.46 -12.93
N ALA A 128 4.47 -3.04 -11.92
CA ALA A 128 5.05 -4.38 -12.02
C ALA A 128 3.97 -5.44 -12.30
N GLY A 129 2.79 -5.32 -11.67
CA GLY A 129 1.63 -6.16 -11.99
C GLY A 129 1.21 -6.05 -13.46
N ALA A 130 1.15 -4.83 -13.99
CA ALA A 130 0.84 -4.59 -15.41
C ALA A 130 1.89 -5.18 -16.36
N LEU A 131 3.18 -5.05 -16.03
CA LEU A 131 4.28 -5.65 -16.81
C LEU A 131 4.13 -7.17 -16.89
N VAL A 132 3.85 -7.82 -15.75
CA VAL A 132 3.59 -9.28 -15.71
C VAL A 132 2.37 -9.64 -16.57
N ARG A 133 1.27 -8.86 -16.50
CA ARG A 133 0.08 -9.07 -17.34
C ARG A 133 0.34 -8.91 -18.84
N ARG A 134 1.36 -8.14 -19.23
CA ARG A 134 1.77 -7.93 -20.63
C ARG A 134 2.86 -8.90 -21.09
N GLY A 135 3.21 -9.90 -20.29
CA GLY A 135 4.12 -10.98 -20.66
C GLY A 135 5.59 -10.71 -20.33
N VAL A 136 5.90 -9.65 -19.58
CA VAL A 136 7.25 -9.47 -19.01
C VAL A 136 7.49 -10.56 -17.98
N THR A 137 8.69 -11.16 -18.01
CA THR A 137 9.04 -12.23 -17.05
C THR A 137 8.90 -11.71 -15.61
N PRO A 138 8.35 -12.51 -14.67
CA PRO A 138 8.21 -12.07 -13.27
C PRO A 138 9.54 -11.61 -12.66
N ALA A 139 10.65 -12.29 -12.98
CA ALA A 139 11.98 -11.90 -12.51
C ALA A 139 12.35 -10.44 -12.90
N ALA A 140 12.13 -10.05 -14.15
CA ALA A 140 12.40 -8.69 -14.62
C ALA A 140 11.43 -7.67 -14.02
N ALA A 141 10.15 -8.01 -13.90
CA ALA A 141 9.15 -7.13 -13.27
C ALA A 141 9.43 -6.90 -11.78
N LEU A 142 9.91 -7.92 -11.05
CA LEU A 142 10.32 -7.80 -9.65
C LEU A 142 11.62 -7.02 -9.48
N ALA A 143 12.56 -7.16 -10.42
CA ALA A 143 13.75 -6.31 -10.44
C ALA A 143 13.36 -4.83 -10.58
N PHE A 144 12.48 -4.52 -11.53
CA PHE A 144 11.92 -3.17 -11.68
C PHE A 144 11.17 -2.69 -10.42
N LEU A 145 10.34 -3.55 -9.83
CA LEU A 145 9.57 -3.27 -8.62
C LEU A 145 10.47 -2.77 -7.47
N LEU A 146 11.60 -3.44 -7.26
CA LEU A 146 12.54 -3.11 -6.19
C LEU A 146 13.46 -1.93 -6.52
N SER A 147 13.89 -1.83 -7.78
CA SER A 147 14.81 -0.76 -8.19
C SER A 147 14.12 0.59 -8.30
N ALA A 148 12.92 0.66 -8.87
CA ALA A 148 12.24 1.92 -9.19
C ALA A 148 12.17 2.91 -8.01
N PRO A 149 11.74 2.52 -6.79
CA PRO A 149 11.74 3.44 -5.66
C PRO A 149 13.14 3.65 -5.04
N ALA A 150 14.06 2.70 -5.19
CA ALA A 150 15.34 2.72 -4.48
C ALA A 150 16.44 3.52 -5.20
N ILE A 151 16.42 3.56 -6.54
CA ILE A 151 17.42 4.25 -7.37
C ILE A 151 16.85 5.40 -8.20
N ASN A 152 15.65 5.88 -7.85
CA ASN A 152 15.02 7.04 -8.48
C ASN A 152 15.93 8.29 -8.36
N PRO A 153 16.08 9.12 -9.41
CA PRO A 153 16.85 10.36 -9.35
C PRO A 153 16.48 11.28 -8.19
N ILE A 154 15.20 11.36 -7.82
CA ILE A 154 14.72 12.16 -6.67
C ILE A 154 15.32 11.63 -5.37
N VAL A 155 15.32 10.31 -5.19
CA VAL A 155 15.83 9.61 -4.00
C VAL A 155 17.35 9.72 -3.90
N LEU A 156 18.06 9.56 -5.03
CA LEU A 156 19.52 9.74 -5.07
C LEU A 156 19.92 11.19 -4.79
N THR A 157 19.17 12.16 -5.32
CA THR A 157 19.38 13.59 -5.03
C THR A 157 19.11 13.90 -3.57
N ALA A 158 18.01 13.39 -2.99
CA ALA A 158 17.72 13.52 -1.57
C ALA A 158 18.84 12.92 -0.70
N THR A 159 19.40 11.77 -1.11
CA THR A 159 20.55 11.15 -0.44
C THR A 159 21.79 12.04 -0.53
N ALA A 160 22.06 12.65 -1.69
CA ALA A 160 23.19 13.58 -1.86
C ALA A 160 23.06 14.81 -0.96
N VAL A 161 21.86 15.38 -0.87
CA VAL A 161 21.58 16.55 -0.01
C VAL A 161 21.64 16.18 1.48
N ALA A 162 21.17 15.00 1.86
CA ALA A 162 21.17 14.54 3.24
C ALA A 162 22.56 14.14 3.76
N PHE A 163 23.46 13.69 2.87
CA PHE A 163 24.83 13.27 3.20
C PHE A 163 25.89 14.15 2.50
N PRO A 164 25.94 15.47 2.76
CA PRO A 164 26.82 16.38 2.02
C PRO A 164 28.32 16.13 2.27
N ARG A 165 28.66 15.46 3.38
CA ARG A 165 30.04 15.11 3.75
C ARG A 165 30.44 13.68 3.37
N ALA A 166 29.52 12.90 2.80
CA ALA A 166 29.71 11.49 2.45
C ALA A 166 29.05 11.17 1.09
N PRO A 167 29.52 11.77 -0.01
CA PRO A 167 28.94 11.56 -1.34
C PRO A 167 28.98 10.09 -1.80
N GLU A 168 29.92 9.29 -1.27
CA GLU A 168 30.00 7.84 -1.45
C GLU A 168 28.71 7.12 -1.06
N MET A 169 27.91 7.69 -0.14
CA MET A 169 26.59 7.15 0.26
C MET A 169 25.62 7.06 -0.92
N VAL A 170 25.67 8.00 -1.87
CA VAL A 170 24.78 8.00 -3.05
C VAL A 170 25.12 6.82 -3.95
N LEU A 171 26.41 6.63 -4.23
CA LEU A 171 26.90 5.51 -5.03
C LEU A 171 26.64 4.17 -4.32
N ALA A 172 26.86 4.11 -3.01
CA ALA A 172 26.59 2.92 -2.22
C ALA A 172 25.09 2.57 -2.21
N ARG A 173 24.20 3.56 -2.05
CA ARG A 173 22.74 3.36 -2.14
C ARG A 173 22.33 2.86 -3.53
N PHE A 174 22.83 3.48 -4.58
CA PHE A 174 22.57 3.07 -5.96
C PHE A 174 23.03 1.62 -6.20
N ALA A 175 24.29 1.31 -5.90
CA ALA A 175 24.90 0.01 -6.14
C ALA A 175 24.23 -1.09 -5.32
N ALA A 176 24.05 -0.88 -4.01
CA ALA A 176 23.40 -1.85 -3.13
C ALA A 176 21.96 -2.13 -3.60
N SER A 177 21.20 -1.08 -3.92
CA SER A 177 19.81 -1.25 -4.35
C SER A 177 19.69 -1.99 -5.68
N LEU A 178 20.55 -1.66 -6.65
CA LEU A 178 20.56 -2.35 -7.94
C LEU A 178 21.01 -3.81 -7.80
N LEU A 179 22.01 -4.07 -6.96
CA LEU A 179 22.48 -5.43 -6.66
C LEU A 179 21.38 -6.28 -6.03
N VAL A 180 20.63 -5.72 -5.08
CA VAL A 180 19.53 -6.42 -4.40
C VAL A 180 18.38 -6.66 -5.37
N ALA A 181 18.01 -5.67 -6.19
CA ALA A 181 16.98 -5.83 -7.21
C ALA A 181 17.34 -6.93 -8.23
N CYS A 182 18.58 -6.95 -8.72
CA CYS A 182 19.06 -7.99 -9.64
C CYS A 182 19.16 -9.35 -8.95
N GLY A 183 19.73 -9.38 -7.74
CA GLY A 183 19.88 -10.59 -6.94
C GLY A 183 18.53 -11.24 -6.64
N MET A 184 17.53 -10.44 -6.25
CA MET A 184 16.18 -10.93 -6.01
C MET A 184 15.50 -11.38 -7.31
N GLY A 185 15.69 -10.65 -8.42
CA GLY A 185 15.20 -11.05 -9.75
C GLY A 185 15.75 -12.42 -10.17
N TRP A 186 17.05 -12.63 -10.04
CA TRP A 186 17.70 -13.92 -10.35
C TRP A 186 17.33 -15.02 -9.36
N LEU A 187 17.22 -14.70 -8.08
CA LEU A 187 16.75 -15.64 -7.05
C LEU A 187 15.32 -16.12 -7.38
N TRP A 188 14.45 -15.19 -7.76
CA TRP A 188 13.09 -15.52 -8.19
C TRP A 188 13.07 -16.29 -9.50
N GLN A 189 13.98 -16.03 -10.43
CA GLN A 189 14.11 -16.83 -11.65
C GLN A 189 14.45 -18.30 -11.34
N ARG A 190 15.27 -18.55 -10.31
CA ARG A 190 15.70 -19.90 -9.93
C ARG A 190 14.69 -20.65 -9.05
N LEU A 191 14.06 -19.94 -8.11
CA LEU A 191 13.21 -20.55 -7.07
C LEU A 191 11.72 -20.24 -7.23
N GLY A 192 11.40 -19.16 -7.94
CA GLY A 192 10.03 -18.67 -8.08
C GLY A 192 9.19 -19.64 -8.92
N ARG A 193 8.14 -20.18 -8.30
CA ARG A 193 7.12 -20.96 -8.99
C ARG A 193 6.00 -20.06 -9.48
N THR A 194 5.49 -20.36 -10.67
CA THR A 194 4.32 -19.68 -11.24
C THR A 194 3.09 -19.79 -10.35
N ASP A 195 2.96 -20.87 -9.58
CA ASP A 195 1.81 -21.10 -8.70
C ASP A 195 1.76 -20.15 -7.48
N TRP A 196 2.88 -19.52 -7.15
CA TRP A 196 2.97 -18.61 -6.02
C TRP A 196 2.60 -17.17 -6.39
N LEU A 197 2.76 -16.80 -7.65
CA LEU A 197 2.19 -15.59 -8.21
C LEU A 197 0.78 -15.92 -8.66
N ARG A 198 -0.23 -15.19 -8.16
CA ARG A 198 -1.52 -15.17 -8.84
C ARG A 198 -1.46 -14.08 -9.91
N PRO A 199 -1.31 -14.41 -11.21
CA PRO A 199 -1.39 -13.38 -12.24
C PRO A 199 -2.82 -12.81 -12.18
N PRO A 200 -3.01 -11.49 -12.06
CA PRO A 200 -4.34 -10.92 -12.11
C PRO A 200 -5.02 -11.29 -13.43
N ALA A 201 -6.29 -11.69 -13.38
CA ALA A 201 -7.01 -12.24 -14.53
C ALA A 201 -6.92 -11.29 -15.74
N HIS A 202 -6.55 -11.84 -16.90
CA HIS A 202 -6.55 -11.12 -18.16
C HIS A 202 -8.00 -11.02 -18.66
N HIS A 203 -8.71 -9.97 -18.27
CA HIS A 203 -9.97 -9.66 -18.94
C HIS A 203 -9.62 -9.11 -20.32
N ALA A 204 -9.74 -9.95 -21.35
CA ALA A 204 -9.76 -9.48 -22.72
C ALA A 204 -10.91 -8.48 -22.83
N HIS A 205 -10.59 -7.20 -23.05
CA HIS A 205 -11.55 -6.14 -23.28
C HIS A 205 -12.17 -6.31 -24.68
N GLU A 206 -12.77 -7.47 -24.95
CA GLU A 206 -13.49 -7.72 -26.20
C GLU A 206 -14.73 -6.82 -26.24
N GLY A 207 -14.69 -5.80 -27.10
CA GLY A 207 -15.81 -4.89 -27.36
C GLY A 207 -15.80 -3.56 -26.59
N GLN A 208 -14.84 -3.28 -25.71
CA GLN A 208 -14.75 -1.99 -25.01
C GLN A 208 -13.89 -0.98 -25.78
N SER A 209 -14.28 0.29 -25.73
CA SER A 209 -13.44 1.37 -26.22
C SER A 209 -12.16 1.48 -25.38
N LYS A 210 -11.06 1.96 -25.98
CA LYS A 210 -9.78 2.13 -25.26
C LYS A 210 -9.92 3.05 -24.03
N GLY A 211 -10.84 4.01 -24.07
CA GLY A 211 -11.13 4.92 -22.95
C GLY A 211 -11.83 4.21 -21.79
N GLU A 212 -12.79 3.34 -22.07
CA GLU A 212 -13.48 2.55 -21.05
C GLU A 212 -12.54 1.53 -20.41
N ALA A 213 -11.71 0.86 -21.22
CA ALA A 213 -10.69 -0.04 -20.72
C ALA A 213 -9.68 0.69 -19.82
N PHE A 214 -9.25 1.91 -20.21
CA PHE A 214 -8.36 2.75 -19.42
C PHE A 214 -8.99 3.14 -18.07
N TRP A 215 -10.19 3.73 -18.07
CA TRP A 215 -10.84 4.13 -16.81
C TRP A 215 -11.27 2.95 -15.96
N GLY A 216 -11.61 1.81 -16.57
CA GLY A 216 -11.86 0.55 -15.88
C GLY A 216 -10.62 0.05 -15.15
N ALA A 217 -9.46 0.04 -15.83
CA ALA A 217 -8.18 -0.31 -15.24
C ALA A 217 -7.79 0.65 -14.09
N VAL A 218 -7.93 1.97 -14.31
CA VAL A 218 -7.64 2.98 -13.28
C VAL A 218 -8.52 2.78 -12.05
N ARG A 219 -9.83 2.63 -12.21
CA ARG A 219 -10.75 2.42 -11.08
C ARG A 219 -10.44 1.14 -10.32
N HIS A 220 -10.17 0.04 -11.03
CA HIS A 220 -9.81 -1.22 -10.42
C HIS A 220 -8.52 -1.10 -9.60
N ASP A 221 -7.45 -0.61 -10.22
CA ASP A 221 -6.14 -0.49 -9.60
C ASP A 221 -6.16 0.53 -8.43
N VAL A 222 -6.91 1.65 -8.54
CA VAL A 222 -7.09 2.60 -7.42
C VAL A 222 -7.82 1.96 -6.25
N MET A 223 -8.94 1.29 -6.48
CA MET A 223 -9.72 0.67 -5.40
C MET A 223 -8.93 -0.46 -4.73
N HIS A 224 -8.22 -1.25 -5.52
CA HIS A 224 -7.43 -2.37 -5.04
C HIS A 224 -6.19 -1.89 -4.28
N ALA A 225 -5.31 -1.13 -4.94
CA ALA A 225 -4.07 -0.62 -4.34
C ALA A 225 -4.37 0.34 -3.17
N GLY A 226 -5.38 1.20 -3.31
CA GLY A 226 -5.80 2.15 -2.28
C GLY A 226 -6.31 1.46 -1.01
N GLY A 227 -7.08 0.38 -1.14
CA GLY A 227 -7.52 -0.41 0.01
C GLY A 227 -6.36 -1.01 0.80
N PHE A 228 -5.37 -1.59 0.11
CA PHE A 228 -4.17 -2.13 0.76
C PHE A 228 -3.27 -1.04 1.33
N LEU A 229 -3.18 0.11 0.68
CA LEU A 229 -2.45 1.28 1.20
C LEU A 229 -3.05 1.73 2.54
N VAL A 230 -4.38 1.85 2.66
CA VAL A 230 -5.04 2.24 3.91
C VAL A 230 -4.76 1.22 5.01
N LEU A 231 -4.88 -0.08 4.71
CA LEU A 231 -4.58 -1.15 5.68
C LEU A 231 -3.11 -1.10 6.13
N GLY A 232 -2.20 -0.86 5.19
CA GLY A 232 -0.78 -0.66 5.46
C GLY A 232 -0.50 0.56 6.34
N ALA A 233 -1.15 1.69 6.06
CA ALA A 233 -1.03 2.92 6.84
C ALA A 233 -1.53 2.75 8.27
N VAL A 234 -2.65 2.03 8.47
CA VAL A 234 -3.16 1.67 9.80
C VAL A 234 -2.17 0.78 10.55
N ALA A 235 -1.59 -0.23 9.88
CA ALA A 235 -0.60 -1.10 10.48
C ALA A 235 0.67 -0.32 10.88
N ALA A 236 1.18 0.52 9.99
CA ALA A 236 2.36 1.36 10.24
C ALA A 236 2.12 2.37 11.39
N ALA A 237 0.97 3.05 11.40
CA ALA A 237 0.61 3.98 12.47
C ALA A 237 0.49 3.29 13.82
N THR A 238 -0.17 2.12 13.87
CA THR A 238 -0.32 1.32 15.11
C THR A 238 1.03 0.88 15.63
N LEU A 239 1.87 0.35 14.76
CA LEU A 239 3.18 -0.16 15.14
C LEU A 239 4.10 0.96 15.61
N LYS A 240 4.11 2.11 14.94
CA LYS A 240 4.88 3.30 15.34
C LYS A 240 4.39 3.91 16.65
N ALA A 241 3.09 3.90 16.92
CA ALA A 241 2.52 4.42 18.15
C ALA A 241 2.85 3.55 19.38
N VAL A 242 3.06 2.25 19.18
CA VAL A 242 3.36 1.27 20.24
C VAL A 242 4.86 0.94 20.34
N ALA A 243 5.65 1.21 19.30
CA ALA A 243 7.07 0.90 19.24
C ALA A 243 7.87 1.65 20.33
N PRO A 244 8.52 0.94 21.28
CA PRO A 244 9.32 1.58 22.32
C PRO A 244 10.61 2.18 21.74
N ALA A 245 10.83 3.48 21.93
CA ALA A 245 12.08 4.16 21.56
C ALA A 245 13.33 3.60 22.27
N SER A 246 13.15 2.75 23.30
CA SER A 246 14.23 2.06 24.00
C SER A 246 14.94 0.99 23.17
N TRP A 247 14.28 0.40 22.17
CA TRP A 247 14.87 -0.66 21.33
C TRP A 247 16.07 -0.20 20.49
N LEU A 248 16.17 1.09 20.20
CA LEU A 248 17.29 1.67 19.45
C LEU A 248 18.55 1.91 20.30
N ARG A 249 18.43 2.02 21.63
CA ARG A 249 19.55 2.39 22.51
C ARG A 249 20.44 1.20 22.88
N THR A 250 19.87 0.01 23.00
CA THR A 250 20.63 -1.24 23.25
C THR A 250 21.30 -1.76 21.98
N ALA A 251 21.01 -1.16 20.83
CA ALA A 251 21.43 -1.66 19.52
C ALA A 251 22.81 -1.18 19.04
N ALA A 252 23.36 -0.15 19.69
CA ALA A 252 24.52 0.59 19.18
C ALA A 252 25.86 -0.11 19.44
N ASP A 253 25.91 -1.07 20.37
CA ASP A 253 27.19 -1.64 20.83
C ASP A 253 27.75 -2.75 19.91
N ASN A 254 26.93 -3.33 19.03
CA ASN A 254 27.35 -4.37 18.09
C ASN A 254 27.06 -3.95 16.64
N PRO A 255 28.08 -3.92 15.74
CA PRO A 255 27.92 -3.51 14.34
C PRO A 255 26.85 -4.30 13.58
N VAL A 256 26.76 -5.62 13.80
CA VAL A 256 25.77 -6.47 13.12
C VAL A 256 24.37 -6.18 13.62
N PHE A 257 24.23 -6.00 14.94
CA PHE A 257 22.94 -5.70 15.55
C PHE A 257 22.45 -4.31 15.15
N SER A 258 23.33 -3.32 15.01
CA SER A 258 23.01 -1.99 14.49
C SER A 258 22.44 -2.05 13.07
N VAL A 259 23.05 -2.83 12.17
CA VAL A 259 22.55 -3.02 10.80
C VAL A 259 21.15 -3.63 10.80
N LEU A 260 20.95 -4.71 11.56
CA LEU A 260 19.65 -5.37 11.65
C LEU A 260 18.59 -4.48 12.30
N ALA A 261 18.95 -3.76 13.36
CA ALA A 261 18.06 -2.83 14.03
C ALA A 261 17.59 -1.71 13.09
N LEU A 262 18.51 -1.13 12.30
CA LEU A 262 18.15 -0.10 11.32
C LEU A 262 17.36 -0.67 10.15
N ALA A 263 17.68 -1.86 9.66
CA ALA A 263 16.89 -2.54 8.63
C ALA A 263 15.45 -2.80 9.10
N VAL A 264 15.27 -3.31 10.32
CA VAL A 264 13.94 -3.49 10.91
C VAL A 264 13.26 -2.15 11.10
N LEU A 265 13.96 -1.14 11.62
CA LEU A 265 13.41 0.20 11.77
C LEU A 265 12.89 0.76 10.45
N ALA A 266 13.60 0.56 9.33
CA ALA A 266 13.16 1.00 8.01
C ALA A 266 11.80 0.38 7.63
N VAL A 267 11.65 -0.94 7.81
CA VAL A 267 10.38 -1.64 7.59
C VAL A 267 9.28 -1.03 8.46
N LEU A 268 9.54 -0.90 9.77
CA LEU A 268 8.57 -0.41 10.76
C LEU A 268 8.12 1.04 10.49
N LEU A 269 9.06 1.91 10.12
CA LEU A 269 8.77 3.32 9.90
C LEU A 269 7.99 3.54 8.61
N SER A 270 8.13 2.67 7.60
CA SER A 270 7.40 2.73 6.32
C SER A 270 7.40 4.14 5.69
N ILE A 271 8.51 4.87 5.88
CA ILE A 271 8.71 6.24 5.38
C ILE A 271 8.98 6.15 3.89
N CYS A 272 8.50 7.12 3.12
CA CYS A 272 8.77 7.13 1.68
C CYS A 272 10.26 7.35 1.40
N SER A 273 10.71 6.77 0.29
CA SER A 273 12.10 6.72 -0.15
C SER A 273 12.80 8.08 -0.27
N GLU A 274 12.08 9.21 -0.37
CA GLU A 274 12.70 10.55 -0.41
C GLU A 274 12.99 11.12 0.98
N ALA A 275 12.13 10.84 1.95
CA ALA A 275 12.25 11.34 3.32
C ALA A 275 13.16 10.45 4.19
N ASP A 276 13.35 9.19 3.79
CA ASP A 276 14.18 8.22 4.50
C ASP A 276 15.66 8.68 4.63
N ALA A 277 16.17 9.41 3.63
CA ALA A 277 17.54 9.90 3.57
C ALA A 277 17.83 10.88 4.69
N PHE A 278 16.91 11.80 4.96
CA PHE A 278 17.03 12.77 6.05
C PHE A 278 16.94 12.11 7.42
N VAL A 279 16.07 11.10 7.56
CA VAL A 279 15.99 10.32 8.80
C VAL A 279 17.29 9.55 9.03
N ALA A 280 17.80 8.85 8.02
CA ALA A 280 19.06 8.12 8.14
C ALA A 280 20.25 9.05 8.42
N ALA A 281 20.30 10.24 7.81
CA ALA A 281 21.35 11.22 8.07
C ALA A 281 21.33 11.74 9.52
N SER A 282 20.16 11.82 10.15
CA SER A 282 20.02 12.22 11.56
C SER A 282 20.52 11.17 12.56
N LEU A 283 20.67 9.90 12.13
CA LEU A 283 21.10 8.76 12.94
C LEU A 283 22.64 8.66 13.01
N THR A 284 23.30 9.75 13.40
CA THR A 284 24.77 9.88 13.37
C THR A 284 25.51 8.94 14.32
N GLN A 285 24.83 8.41 15.34
CA GLN A 285 25.35 7.41 16.27
C GLN A 285 25.56 6.02 15.63
N PHE A 286 25.01 5.78 14.44
CA PHE A 286 25.15 4.51 13.73
C PHE A 286 26.16 4.60 12.58
N SER A 287 26.78 3.45 12.25
CA SER A 287 27.72 3.35 11.13
C SER A 287 27.06 3.74 9.80
N LEU A 288 27.87 4.14 8.82
CA LEU A 288 27.38 4.43 7.47
C LEU A 288 26.75 3.18 6.83
N THR A 289 27.30 1.98 7.08
CA THR A 289 26.72 0.70 6.62
C THR A 289 25.33 0.44 7.20
N ALA A 290 25.10 0.72 8.49
CA ALA A 290 23.78 0.54 9.11
C ALA A 290 22.76 1.53 8.54
N ARG A 291 23.18 2.78 8.31
CA ARG A 291 22.38 3.80 7.62
C ARG A 291 22.09 3.41 6.17
N LEU A 292 23.06 2.83 5.46
CA LEU A 292 22.84 2.29 4.11
C LEU A 292 21.81 1.15 4.12
N ALA A 293 21.89 0.23 5.09
CA ALA A 293 20.90 -0.85 5.22
C ALA A 293 19.49 -0.31 5.44
N PHE A 294 19.32 0.75 6.24
CA PHE A 294 18.04 1.46 6.37
C PHE A 294 17.52 1.98 5.03
N LEU A 295 18.39 2.64 4.25
CA LEU A 295 18.05 3.29 2.97
C LEU A 295 17.79 2.30 1.81
N VAL A 296 18.33 1.09 1.89
CA VAL A 296 18.12 0.03 0.89
C VAL A 296 16.89 -0.81 1.25
N VAL A 297 16.71 -1.16 2.52
CA VAL A 297 15.60 -2.01 2.97
C VAL A 297 14.26 -1.30 2.85
N GLY A 298 14.17 -0.04 3.30
CA GLY A 298 12.90 0.71 3.37
C GLY A 298 12.12 0.72 2.04
N PRO A 299 12.73 1.18 0.92
CA PRO A 299 12.06 1.25 -0.37
C PRO A 299 11.66 -0.11 -0.97
N MET A 300 12.27 -1.19 -0.49
CA MET A 300 12.07 -2.55 -1.02
C MET A 300 11.07 -3.35 -0.19
N ILE A 301 10.99 -3.07 1.11
CA ILE A 301 10.12 -3.73 2.07
C ILE A 301 9.74 -2.76 3.17
N ASP A 302 8.43 -2.54 3.28
CA ASP A 302 7.82 -1.95 4.45
C ASP A 302 6.44 -2.60 4.70
N LEU A 303 5.73 -2.18 5.76
CA LEU A 303 4.42 -2.77 6.06
C LEU A 303 3.37 -2.48 4.97
N LYS A 304 3.39 -1.26 4.39
CA LYS A 304 2.42 -0.87 3.37
C LYS A 304 2.67 -1.62 2.07
N LEU A 305 3.92 -1.76 1.68
CA LEU A 305 4.39 -2.43 0.48
C LEU A 305 4.16 -3.94 0.61
N PHE A 306 4.38 -4.52 1.79
CA PHE A 306 4.01 -5.91 2.05
C PHE A 306 2.50 -6.12 1.84
N ALA A 307 1.65 -5.25 2.39
CA ALA A 307 0.20 -5.33 2.20
C ALA A 307 -0.18 -5.19 0.71
N MET A 308 0.40 -4.23 -0.01
CA MET A 308 0.16 -4.02 -1.44
C MET A 308 0.64 -5.18 -2.31
N GLN A 309 1.83 -5.74 -2.03
CA GLN A 309 2.36 -6.91 -2.73
C GLN A 309 1.51 -8.16 -2.45
N ALA A 310 1.08 -8.36 -1.20
CA ALA A 310 0.19 -9.46 -0.82
C ALA A 310 -1.17 -9.36 -1.50
N GLY A 311 -1.67 -8.14 -1.67
CA GLY A 311 -2.88 -7.86 -2.45
C GLY A 311 -2.73 -8.16 -3.93
N THR A 312 -1.70 -7.60 -4.57
CA THR A 312 -1.51 -7.64 -6.02
C THR A 312 -1.02 -9.00 -6.53
N PHE A 313 -0.06 -9.62 -5.85
CA PHE A 313 0.58 -10.87 -6.29
C PHE A 313 0.14 -12.10 -5.47
N GLY A 314 -0.53 -11.88 -4.35
CA GLY A 314 -1.01 -12.92 -3.44
C GLY A 314 -0.17 -13.06 -2.18
N ARG A 315 -0.80 -13.53 -1.09
CA ARG A 315 -0.15 -13.71 0.23
C ARG A 315 0.99 -14.73 0.19
N GLY A 316 0.86 -15.79 -0.62
CA GLY A 316 1.89 -16.83 -0.77
C GLY A 316 3.19 -16.30 -1.38
N PHE A 317 3.08 -15.37 -2.34
CA PHE A 317 4.18 -14.60 -2.89
C PHE A 317 4.80 -13.70 -1.81
N ALA A 318 4.01 -12.81 -1.19
CA ALA A 318 4.53 -11.81 -0.26
C ALA A 318 5.27 -12.42 0.94
N LEU A 319 4.75 -13.52 1.51
CA LEU A 319 5.38 -14.22 2.64
C LEU A 319 6.75 -14.83 2.32
N ARG A 320 7.07 -15.06 1.05
CA ARG A 320 8.39 -15.56 0.61
C ARG A 320 9.27 -14.43 0.10
N PHE A 321 8.66 -13.54 -0.68
CA PHE A 321 9.33 -12.43 -1.33
C PHE A 321 9.88 -11.44 -0.31
N ALA A 322 9.10 -11.04 0.70
CA ALA A 322 9.56 -10.05 1.68
C ALA A 322 10.74 -10.56 2.53
N PRO A 323 10.70 -11.73 3.20
CA PRO A 323 11.85 -12.19 3.98
C PRO A 323 13.11 -12.41 3.13
N ALA A 324 12.96 -12.93 1.91
CA ALA A 324 14.09 -13.12 0.99
C ALA A 324 14.70 -11.78 0.55
N THR A 325 13.85 -10.80 0.20
CA THR A 325 14.29 -9.45 -0.16
C THR A 325 14.94 -8.77 1.04
N PHE A 326 14.47 -9.01 2.28
CA PHE A 326 15.02 -8.39 3.49
C PHE A 326 16.44 -8.91 3.74
N ALA A 327 16.60 -10.23 3.69
CA ALA A 327 17.90 -10.87 3.84
C ALA A 327 18.88 -10.40 2.74
N LEU A 328 18.44 -10.37 1.47
CA LEU A 328 19.26 -9.87 0.38
C LEU A 328 19.61 -8.39 0.54
N ALA A 329 18.66 -7.55 0.97
CA ALA A 329 18.88 -6.12 1.18
C ALA A 329 19.92 -5.87 2.29
N VAL A 330 19.81 -6.59 3.41
CA VAL A 330 20.80 -6.52 4.51
C VAL A 330 22.17 -6.97 4.02
N VAL A 331 22.26 -8.13 3.36
CA VAL A 331 23.54 -8.66 2.84
C VAL A 331 24.13 -7.72 1.78
N GLY A 332 23.31 -7.23 0.86
CA GLY A 332 23.73 -6.30 -0.20
C GLY A 332 24.23 -4.97 0.37
N ALA A 333 23.56 -4.44 1.39
CA ALA A 333 24.01 -3.23 2.09
C ALA A 333 25.32 -3.45 2.86
N VAL A 334 25.48 -4.60 3.52
CA VAL A 334 26.73 -4.93 4.24
C VAL A 334 27.89 -5.12 3.27
N LEU A 335 27.70 -5.88 2.19
CA LEU A 335 28.73 -6.10 1.18
C LEU A 335 29.13 -4.80 0.48
N THR A 336 28.15 -3.98 0.07
CA THR A 336 28.42 -2.70 -0.58
C THR A 336 29.06 -1.72 0.38
N GLY A 337 28.57 -1.66 1.63
CA GLY A 337 29.14 -0.83 2.67
C GLY A 337 30.58 -1.19 2.98
N ALA A 338 30.91 -2.48 3.11
CA ALA A 338 32.30 -2.91 3.35
C ALA A 338 33.28 -2.54 2.23
N VAL A 339 32.79 -2.26 1.01
CA VAL A 339 33.61 -1.90 -0.15
C VAL A 339 33.68 -0.39 -0.35
N LEU A 340 32.60 0.36 -0.06
CA LEU A 340 32.45 1.76 -0.42
C LEU A 340 32.39 2.75 0.76
N LEU A 341 32.19 2.29 2.00
CA LEU A 341 31.95 3.11 3.21
C LEU A 341 32.87 2.72 4.37
#